data_AF-A0A2G6EVH9-F1
#
_entry.id   AF-A0A2G6EVH9-F1
#
_cell.length_a   1.000
_cell.length_b   1.000
_cell.length_c   1.000
_cell.angle_alpha   90.00
_cell.angle_beta   90.00
_cell.angle_gamma   90.00
#
_symmetry.space_group_name_H-M   'P 1'
#
loop_
_entity.id
_entity.type
_entity.pdbx_description
1 polymer ?
#
loop_
_entity_poly.entity_id
_entity_poly.type
_entity_poly.pdbx_seq_one_letter_code
_entity_poly.pdbx_strand_id
1 'polypeptide(L)'
;MKKFIYCFCLLGLFMVEASQSPYDAARHGDLKALRQYRFEGIDLFIPDERGFTPYELAALHANPDETDTLRRHVEVMLWLKEYHPEKHYYGKASIALVQAGLNALGYSVGEPDGIMGGKTTDAIKAFQKNNDLAQTGRLGPQWLGIFYQDILKDIQFKLTKLGFDTGGTDGMMGRNTRVAMLKYRKKNRLNQPDYPHLDALLLNSIDTAYRNNEEKKKIAIAKQKQEAEERQVRFAQAGLRTLGHRIGKVDGVHGGKTANAIKKFQKRYQLPVTGDVDSKTLAKMRVIFLKETQRKLNYLGYKVGKPDGQKGKKTIDAIKRYRKKNKLGGGSSLSPDLIASIDDDFDAKVDTLARKKVAKKSKLKKSKLKKSKLKQGKKTSGKKRSRPTVVAKIRRKVKPASSGKKSVSSVPATSKRTTAIHGNHIKGRMSFNRRGGRVVGCSISGRRIPIEWCEPFYPLPRNNYCKATFKPSSGAVINLWCK
;
A
#
# COMPACT_ATOMS: atom_id res chain seq x y z
N MET A 1 64.60 53.58 -21.69
CA MET A 1 65.77 52.75 -21.31
C MET A 1 65.59 52.37 -19.83
N LYS A 2 65.86 51.15 -19.34
CA LYS A 2 66.38 49.90 -19.95
C LYS A 2 65.38 48.73 -19.73
N LYS A 3 65.62 47.57 -20.35
CA LYS A 3 64.94 46.28 -20.11
C LYS A 3 65.71 45.42 -19.07
N PHE A 4 65.24 44.18 -18.87
CA PHE A 4 65.82 42.98 -18.19
C PHE A 4 65.28 42.69 -16.78
N ILE A 5 64.98 41.43 -16.41
CA ILE A 5 64.52 40.26 -17.20
C ILE A 5 63.73 39.30 -16.28
N TYR A 6 63.02 38.30 -16.83
CA TYR A 6 62.31 37.27 -16.06
C TYR A 6 63.23 36.44 -15.14
N CYS A 7 62.73 36.08 -13.95
CA CYS A 7 63.06 34.81 -13.31
C CYS A 7 61.75 34.16 -12.82
N PHE A 8 61.48 32.92 -13.24
CA PHE A 8 60.16 32.29 -13.10
C PHE A 8 60.36 30.81 -12.77
N CYS A 9 60.48 30.46 -11.48
CA CYS A 9 60.49 29.05 -11.07
C CYS A 9 60.20 28.85 -9.57
N LEU A 10 58.91 28.82 -9.20
CA LEU A 10 58.33 27.90 -8.20
C LEU A 10 56.80 28.09 -8.06
N LEU A 11 56.10 28.17 -9.20
CA LEU A 11 54.63 28.11 -9.24
C LEU A 11 54.19 26.65 -9.05
N GLY A 12 54.15 26.21 -7.79
CA GLY A 12 53.56 24.93 -7.39
C GLY A 12 52.09 24.84 -7.78
N LEU A 13 51.64 23.64 -8.15
CA LEU A 13 50.32 23.41 -8.76
C LEU A 13 49.15 23.83 -7.85
N PHE A 14 48.52 24.96 -8.17
CA PHE A 14 47.09 25.18 -7.94
C PHE A 14 46.47 25.91 -9.14
N MET A 15 46.34 25.19 -10.25
CA MET A 15 45.34 25.52 -11.27
C MET A 15 43.96 25.39 -10.63
N VAL A 16 43.28 26.51 -10.41
CA VAL A 16 41.90 26.54 -9.93
C VAL A 16 41.00 25.94 -11.03
N GLU A 17 40.43 24.76 -10.77
CA GLU A 17 39.39 24.21 -11.62
C GLU A 17 38.19 25.16 -11.66
N ALA A 18 37.52 25.24 -12.82
CA ALA A 18 36.59 26.32 -13.15
C ALA A 18 35.64 26.70 -12.01
N SER A 19 35.72 27.96 -11.58
CA SER A 19 35.15 28.50 -10.35
C SER A 19 33.67 28.15 -10.18
N GLN A 20 33.39 27.21 -9.28
CA GLN A 20 32.05 26.94 -8.78
C GLN A 20 31.57 28.15 -7.97
N SER A 21 30.25 28.31 -7.78
CA SER A 21 29.75 29.28 -6.79
C SER A 21 29.83 28.70 -5.37
N PRO A 22 29.83 29.54 -4.31
CA PRO A 22 29.69 29.03 -2.93
C PRO A 22 28.44 28.15 -2.75
N TYR A 23 27.36 28.45 -3.47
CA TYR A 23 26.13 27.66 -3.47
C TYR A 23 26.27 26.31 -4.19
N ASP A 24 27.16 26.19 -5.17
CA ASP A 24 27.52 24.91 -5.82
C ASP A 24 28.41 24.08 -4.90
N ALA A 25 29.45 24.69 -4.31
CA ALA A 25 30.31 24.05 -3.33
C ALA A 25 29.48 23.47 -2.17
N ALA A 26 28.54 24.25 -1.61
CA ALA A 26 27.60 23.80 -0.58
C ALA A 26 26.69 22.65 -1.05
N ARG A 27 26.17 22.70 -2.28
CA ARG A 27 25.34 21.64 -2.88
C ARG A 27 26.10 20.33 -3.15
N HIS A 28 27.42 20.38 -3.30
CA HIS A 28 28.26 19.18 -3.44
C HIS A 28 28.91 18.74 -2.11
N GLY A 29 28.92 19.59 -1.09
CA GLY A 29 29.59 19.34 0.20
C GLY A 29 31.09 19.65 0.19
N ASP A 30 31.56 20.52 -0.72
CA ASP A 30 32.96 20.91 -0.80
C ASP A 30 33.33 21.91 0.30
N LEU A 31 33.67 21.36 1.46
CA LEU A 31 34.18 22.10 2.62
C LEU A 31 35.59 22.67 2.41
N LYS A 32 36.29 22.36 1.31
CA LYS A 32 37.58 23.00 0.97
C LYS A 32 37.32 24.30 0.21
N ALA A 33 36.48 24.28 -0.82
CA ALA A 33 36.06 25.48 -1.54
C ALA A 33 35.35 26.47 -0.60
N LEU A 34 34.46 26.02 0.28
CA LEU A 34 33.79 26.91 1.25
C LEU A 34 34.76 27.54 2.27
N ARG A 35 35.83 26.83 2.67
CA ARG A 35 36.92 27.42 3.46
C ARG A 35 37.69 28.47 2.68
N GLN A 36 37.97 28.21 1.39
CA GLN A 36 38.67 29.14 0.52
C GLN A 36 37.88 30.44 0.34
N TYR A 37 36.59 30.37 0.02
CA TYR A 37 35.73 31.55 -0.10
C TYR A 37 35.65 32.37 1.19
N ARG A 38 35.61 31.73 2.36
CA ARG A 38 35.68 32.43 3.66
C ARG A 38 37.03 33.11 3.88
N PHE A 39 38.14 32.49 3.50
CA PHE A 39 39.47 33.10 3.55
C PHE A 39 39.61 34.29 2.58
N GLU A 40 38.95 34.22 1.42
CA GLU A 40 38.84 35.30 0.43
C GLU A 40 37.84 36.41 0.84
N GLY A 41 37.22 36.32 2.03
CA GLY A 41 36.31 37.34 2.55
C GLY A 41 34.90 37.33 1.95
N ILE A 42 34.51 36.27 1.23
CA ILE A 42 33.17 36.12 0.66
C ILE A 42 32.17 35.77 1.77
N ASP A 43 31.09 36.55 1.86
CA ASP A 43 30.01 36.32 2.82
C ASP A 43 29.21 35.04 2.46
N LEU A 44 29.26 34.05 3.35
CA LEU A 44 28.56 32.76 3.22
C LEU A 44 27.18 32.74 3.91
N PHE A 45 26.66 33.90 4.31
CA PHE A 45 25.34 34.10 4.89
C PHE A 45 24.39 34.91 4.01
N ILE A 46 24.83 35.31 2.81
CA ILE A 46 23.93 35.79 1.75
C ILE A 46 23.09 34.59 1.23
N PRO A 47 21.76 34.71 1.13
CA PRO A 47 20.92 33.68 0.55
C PRO A 47 20.89 33.75 -0.99
N ASP A 48 20.69 32.60 -1.64
CA ASP A 48 20.42 32.54 -3.08
C ASP A 48 19.00 33.04 -3.44
N GLU A 49 18.67 33.04 -4.75
CA GLU A 49 17.34 33.38 -5.27
C GLU A 49 16.20 32.52 -4.68
N ARG A 50 16.53 31.35 -4.10
CA ARG A 50 15.61 30.42 -3.43
C ARG A 50 15.61 30.61 -1.91
N GLY A 51 16.25 31.66 -1.40
CA GLY A 51 16.30 32.02 0.01
C GLY A 51 17.33 31.27 0.86
N PHE A 52 18.13 30.37 0.28
CA PHE A 52 19.04 29.50 1.02
C PHE A 52 20.49 30.01 1.03
N THR A 53 21.08 30.10 2.21
CA THR A 53 22.50 30.41 2.39
C THR A 53 23.40 29.20 2.03
N PRO A 54 24.68 29.40 1.66
CA PRO A 54 25.67 28.34 1.57
C PRO A 54 25.78 27.48 2.83
N TYR A 55 25.60 28.07 4.02
CA TYR A 55 25.51 27.33 5.29
C TYR A 55 24.36 26.32 5.30
N GLU A 56 23.13 26.77 5.00
CA GLU A 56 21.93 25.91 5.02
C GLU A 56 22.00 24.81 3.95
N LEU A 57 22.50 25.16 2.75
CA LEU A 57 22.74 24.19 1.68
C LEU A 57 23.76 23.13 2.11
N ALA A 58 24.87 23.52 2.75
CA ALA A 58 25.86 22.56 3.24
C ALA A 58 25.26 21.63 4.31
N ALA A 59 24.52 22.17 5.28
CA ALA A 59 23.84 21.39 6.31
C ALA A 59 22.78 20.42 5.76
N LEU A 60 22.08 20.81 4.68
CA LEU A 60 21.09 19.96 3.99
C LEU A 60 21.70 18.95 3.01
N HIS A 61 22.95 19.13 2.55
CA HIS A 61 23.48 18.43 1.36
C HIS A 61 24.86 17.78 1.48
N ALA A 62 25.64 18.02 2.55
CA ALA A 62 27.03 17.55 2.67
C ALA A 62 27.17 16.02 2.50
N ASN A 63 27.63 15.60 1.31
CA ASN A 63 27.56 14.22 0.84
C ASN A 63 28.53 13.27 1.59
N PRO A 64 28.06 12.32 2.41
CA PRO A 64 28.92 11.57 3.35
C PRO A 64 29.30 10.18 2.79
N ASP A 65 29.97 10.17 1.64
CA ASP A 65 30.51 8.93 1.05
C ASP A 65 31.83 8.45 1.75
N GLU A 66 32.32 9.19 2.75
CA GLU A 66 33.51 8.84 3.56
C GLU A 66 33.39 9.31 5.03
N THR A 67 34.20 8.71 5.91
CA THR A 67 34.01 8.58 7.37
C THR A 67 34.24 9.86 8.20
N ASP A 68 33.49 10.93 7.93
CA ASP A 68 33.73 12.21 8.64
C ASP A 68 32.46 13.05 8.96
N THR A 69 31.35 12.39 9.33
CA THR A 69 30.12 13.06 9.80
C THR A 69 30.34 13.96 11.02
N LEU A 70 31.26 13.60 11.92
CA LEU A 70 31.53 14.37 13.14
C LEU A 70 32.29 15.68 12.83
N ARG A 71 33.36 15.63 12.03
CA ARG A 71 34.11 16.83 11.62
C ARG A 71 33.27 17.75 10.75
N ARG A 72 32.36 17.24 9.93
CA ARG A 72 31.41 18.09 9.18
C ARG A 72 30.57 18.93 10.14
N HIS A 73 30.05 18.32 11.20
CA HIS A 73 29.34 19.05 12.25
C HIS A 73 30.27 20.07 12.94
N VAL A 74 31.51 19.69 13.29
CA VAL A 74 32.50 20.61 13.92
C VAL A 74 32.93 21.76 13.00
N GLU A 75 33.23 21.52 11.72
CA GLU A 75 33.65 22.56 10.76
C GLU A 75 32.49 23.53 10.45
N VAL A 76 31.26 23.02 10.33
CA VAL A 76 30.04 23.83 10.22
C VAL A 76 29.78 24.62 11.52
N MET A 77 30.03 24.04 12.71
CA MET A 77 29.96 24.73 14.00
C MET A 77 31.08 25.78 14.19
N LEU A 78 32.25 25.59 13.59
CA LEU A 78 33.36 26.56 13.57
C LEU A 78 33.08 27.78 12.66
N TRP A 79 32.05 27.73 11.82
CA TRP A 79 31.54 28.92 11.12
C TRP A 79 30.62 29.75 12.01
N LEU A 80 30.16 29.19 13.14
CA LEU A 80 29.16 29.82 14.03
C LEU A 80 29.78 30.59 15.18
N LYS A 81 31.08 30.41 15.40
CA LYS A 81 31.84 31.17 16.39
C LYS A 81 31.90 32.68 16.06
N GLU A 82 31.58 33.03 14.82
CA GLU A 82 31.42 34.39 14.29
C GLU A 82 29.97 34.71 13.87
N TYR A 83 28.99 33.91 14.30
CA TYR A 83 27.58 34.17 13.98
C TYR A 83 27.04 35.38 14.76
N HIS A 84 26.87 36.48 14.02
CA HIS A 84 26.34 37.76 14.49
C HIS A 84 24.83 37.87 14.22
N PRO A 85 23.93 37.44 15.11
CA PRO A 85 22.48 37.36 14.85
C PRO A 85 21.83 38.70 14.42
N GLU A 86 22.47 39.83 14.71
CA GLU A 86 22.08 41.18 14.30
C GLU A 86 22.44 41.54 12.84
N LYS A 87 23.22 40.71 12.13
CA LYS A 87 23.69 40.93 10.74
C LYS A 87 23.10 39.96 9.70
N HIS A 88 22.36 38.94 10.12
CA HIS A 88 22.01 37.79 9.27
C HIS A 88 20.54 37.80 8.86
N TYR A 89 20.27 37.56 7.56
CA TYR A 89 18.92 37.56 6.99
C TYR A 89 18.53 36.19 6.43
N TYR A 90 17.56 35.53 7.08
CA TYR A 90 16.98 34.30 6.57
C TYR A 90 15.96 34.61 5.48
N GLY A 91 16.14 34.03 4.29
CA GLY A 91 15.20 34.20 3.19
C GLY A 91 13.82 33.61 3.50
N LYS A 92 12.77 34.20 2.93
CA LYS A 92 11.36 33.78 3.10
C LYS A 92 11.17 32.27 2.93
N ALA A 93 11.87 31.67 1.96
CA ALA A 93 11.80 30.23 1.68
C ALA A 93 12.52 29.35 2.71
N SER A 94 13.63 29.81 3.32
CA SER A 94 14.24 29.13 4.47
C SER A 94 13.34 29.19 5.71
N ILE A 95 12.69 30.34 5.97
CA ILE A 95 11.69 30.47 7.04
C ILE A 95 10.51 29.51 6.77
N ALA A 96 10.02 29.44 5.53
CA ALA A 96 8.97 28.49 5.14
C ALA A 96 9.41 27.03 5.27
N LEU A 97 10.66 26.69 4.94
CA LEU A 97 11.22 25.35 5.16
C LEU A 97 11.21 25.02 6.66
N VAL A 98 11.67 25.95 7.50
CA VAL A 98 11.68 25.80 8.96
C VAL A 98 10.25 25.62 9.50
N GLN A 99 9.29 26.42 9.06
CA GLN A 99 7.89 26.28 9.45
C GLN A 99 7.29 24.92 9.04
N ALA A 100 7.54 24.48 7.80
CA ALA A 100 7.08 23.17 7.32
C ALA A 100 7.75 22.00 8.08
N GLY A 101 9.03 22.14 8.44
CA GLY A 101 9.76 21.14 9.22
C GLY A 101 9.28 21.05 10.67
N LEU A 102 9.07 22.19 11.33
CA LEU A 102 8.49 22.27 12.67
C LEU A 102 7.12 21.59 12.71
N ASN A 103 6.22 21.91 11.77
CA ASN A 103 4.93 21.24 11.62
C ASN A 103 5.08 19.71 11.44
N ALA A 104 5.99 19.26 10.56
CA ALA A 104 6.21 17.83 10.28
C ALA A 104 6.76 17.05 11.48
N LEU A 105 7.51 17.74 12.37
CA LEU A 105 8.02 17.24 13.65
C LEU A 105 7.04 17.45 14.83
N GLY A 106 5.84 17.99 14.59
CA GLY A 106 4.77 18.15 15.58
C GLY A 106 4.69 19.52 16.28
N TYR A 107 5.60 20.45 15.98
CA TYR A 107 5.62 21.81 16.51
C TYR A 107 4.75 22.72 15.63
N SER A 108 3.48 22.89 16.01
CA SER A 108 2.48 23.60 15.20
C SER A 108 2.77 25.10 15.06
N VAL A 109 3.09 25.54 13.84
CA VAL A 109 3.31 26.96 13.50
C VAL A 109 2.13 27.59 12.74
N GLY A 110 1.32 26.79 12.06
CA GLY A 110 0.33 27.26 11.09
C GLY A 110 0.76 26.97 9.65
N GLU A 111 0.40 27.84 8.70
CA GLU A 111 0.85 27.68 7.31
C GLU A 111 2.33 28.07 7.15
N PRO A 112 3.12 27.36 6.33
CA PRO A 112 4.50 27.75 6.00
C PRO A 112 4.56 28.97 5.07
N ASP A 113 4.18 30.15 5.58
CA ASP A 113 4.07 31.41 4.85
C ASP A 113 5.42 32.11 4.58
N GLY A 114 6.47 31.71 5.31
CA GLY A 114 7.81 32.31 5.28
C GLY A 114 7.96 33.56 6.16
N ILE A 115 7.09 33.76 7.14
CA ILE A 115 7.08 34.94 8.02
C ILE A 115 7.41 34.54 9.46
N MET A 116 8.30 35.32 10.11
CA MET A 116 8.65 35.14 11.52
C MET A 116 7.59 35.72 12.48
N GLY A 117 6.40 35.11 12.48
CA GLY A 117 5.35 35.36 13.46
C GLY A 117 5.55 34.65 14.80
N GLY A 118 4.77 35.05 15.82
CA GLY A 118 4.89 34.52 17.19
C GLY A 118 4.79 33.00 17.31
N LYS A 119 3.89 32.36 16.54
CA LYS A 119 3.78 30.88 16.50
C LYS A 119 5.07 30.21 16.04
N THR A 120 5.75 30.78 15.04
CA THR A 120 7.06 30.32 14.58
C THR A 120 8.09 30.45 15.70
N THR A 121 8.14 31.61 16.36
CA THR A 121 9.04 31.88 17.50
C THR A 121 8.84 30.90 18.66
N ASP A 122 7.59 30.61 19.04
CA ASP A 122 7.29 29.74 20.18
C ASP A 122 7.46 28.25 19.84
N ALA A 123 7.20 27.84 18.60
CA ALA A 123 7.58 26.52 18.10
C ALA A 123 9.10 26.31 18.09
N ILE A 124 9.89 27.34 17.75
CA ILE A 124 11.36 27.30 17.84
C ILE A 124 11.81 27.18 19.30
N LYS A 125 11.22 27.93 20.25
CA LYS A 125 11.50 27.76 21.69
C LYS A 125 11.18 26.34 22.16
N ALA A 126 10.06 25.77 21.72
CA ALA A 126 9.67 24.41 22.07
C ALA A 126 10.63 23.36 21.49
N PHE A 127 11.06 23.50 20.23
CA PHE A 127 12.09 22.63 19.64
C PHE A 127 13.43 22.75 20.39
N GLN A 128 13.87 23.98 20.67
CA GLN A 128 15.09 24.25 21.43
C GLN A 128 15.04 23.62 22.83
N LYS A 129 13.94 23.83 23.56
CA LYS A 129 13.69 23.23 24.88
C LYS A 129 13.74 21.70 24.85
N ASN A 130 13.13 21.08 23.85
CA ASN A 130 13.08 19.62 23.71
C ASN A 130 14.42 18.99 23.25
N ASN A 131 15.44 19.82 22.97
CA ASN A 131 16.81 19.40 22.67
C ASN A 131 17.83 20.00 23.68
N ASP A 132 17.35 20.44 24.86
CA ASP A 132 18.15 21.04 25.94
C ASP A 132 18.96 22.30 25.52
N LEU A 133 18.48 23.03 24.50
CA LEU A 133 19.10 24.25 23.97
C LEU A 133 18.50 25.52 24.58
N ALA A 134 19.27 26.60 24.53
CA ALA A 134 18.82 27.94 24.91
C ALA A 134 17.60 28.38 24.06
N GLN A 135 16.50 28.71 24.74
CA GLN A 135 15.18 28.98 24.15
C GLN A 135 15.10 30.41 23.55
N THR A 136 15.95 30.72 22.58
CA THR A 136 15.99 32.04 21.92
C THR A 136 14.75 32.35 21.10
N GLY A 137 14.05 31.33 20.59
CA GLY A 137 12.93 31.48 19.65
C GLY A 137 13.32 32.02 18.26
N ARG A 138 14.63 32.24 18.00
CA ARG A 138 15.15 32.77 16.75
C ARG A 138 15.70 31.64 15.88
N LEU A 139 15.57 31.75 14.56
CA LEU A 139 16.42 30.96 13.65
C LEU A 139 17.87 31.25 14.00
N GLY A 140 18.67 30.20 14.02
CA GLY A 140 20.06 30.28 14.41
C GLY A 140 20.75 28.94 14.21
N PRO A 141 22.01 28.96 13.75
CA PRO A 141 22.69 27.76 13.32
C PRO A 141 23.02 26.79 14.47
N GLN A 142 22.99 27.27 15.72
CA GLN A 142 23.15 26.45 16.94
C GLN A 142 22.06 25.38 17.14
N TRP A 143 20.97 25.40 16.37
CA TRP A 143 19.93 24.37 16.40
C TRP A 143 19.51 23.86 15.01
N LEU A 144 19.69 24.67 13.95
CA LEU A 144 19.30 24.30 12.58
C LEU A 144 20.00 23.01 12.09
N GLY A 145 21.25 22.75 12.48
CA GLY A 145 21.95 21.52 12.08
C GLY A 145 21.29 20.23 12.59
N ILE A 146 20.83 20.21 13.85
CA ILE A 146 20.10 19.08 14.44
C ILE A 146 18.72 18.95 13.76
N PHE A 147 18.02 20.08 13.66
CA PHE A 147 16.70 20.18 13.05
C PHE A 147 16.64 19.68 11.60
N TYR A 148 17.60 20.06 10.74
CA TYR A 148 17.68 19.54 9.37
C TYR A 148 17.93 18.03 9.34
N GLN A 149 18.73 17.48 10.25
CA GLN A 149 18.95 16.04 10.34
C GLN A 149 17.65 15.30 10.73
N ASP A 150 16.88 15.83 11.69
CA ASP A 150 15.61 15.23 12.13
C ASP A 150 14.51 15.34 11.07
N ILE A 151 14.42 16.48 10.38
CA ILE A 151 13.60 16.61 9.17
C ILE A 151 13.97 15.54 8.14
N LEU A 152 15.26 15.32 7.88
CA LEU A 152 15.69 14.33 6.89
C LEU A 152 15.33 12.90 7.30
N LYS A 153 15.47 12.54 8.59
CA LYS A 153 15.00 11.24 9.14
C LYS A 153 13.50 11.07 8.92
N ASP A 154 12.71 12.10 9.24
CA ASP A 154 11.26 12.13 9.09
C ASP A 154 10.82 12.00 7.62
N ILE A 155 11.41 12.76 6.71
CA ILE A 155 11.17 12.66 5.26
C ILE A 155 11.49 11.26 4.76
N GLN A 156 12.66 10.72 5.10
CA GLN A 156 13.09 9.39 4.65
C GLN A 156 12.12 8.30 5.11
N PHE A 157 11.68 8.38 6.37
CA PHE A 157 10.67 7.51 6.92
C PHE A 157 9.33 7.66 6.17
N LYS A 158 8.79 8.88 6.07
CA LYS A 158 7.49 9.15 5.42
C LYS A 158 7.49 8.77 3.94
N LEU A 159 8.55 9.09 3.19
CA LEU A 159 8.76 8.66 1.79
C LEU A 159 8.77 7.14 1.67
N THR A 160 9.53 6.44 2.52
CA THR A 160 9.57 4.97 2.55
C THR A 160 8.19 4.38 2.85
N LYS A 161 7.45 4.92 3.83
CA LYS A 161 6.05 4.49 4.12
C LYS A 161 5.05 4.83 3.01
N LEU A 162 5.39 5.75 2.10
CA LEU A 162 4.62 6.13 0.89
C LEU A 162 5.08 5.38 -0.38
N GLY A 163 6.04 4.45 -0.26
CA GLY A 163 6.54 3.62 -1.36
C GLY A 163 7.64 4.27 -2.21
N PHE A 164 8.38 5.22 -1.65
CA PHE A 164 9.54 5.87 -2.28
C PHE A 164 10.79 5.51 -1.48
N ASP A 165 11.50 4.48 -1.93
CA ASP A 165 12.68 3.94 -1.27
C ASP A 165 13.83 4.98 -1.16
N THR A 166 14.21 5.29 0.07
CA THR A 166 15.36 6.16 0.42
C THR A 166 16.63 5.39 0.80
N GLY A 167 16.59 4.05 0.84
CA GLY A 167 17.71 3.20 1.26
C GLY A 167 18.01 3.18 2.77
N GLY A 168 17.27 3.95 3.57
CA GLY A 168 17.49 4.10 5.01
C GLY A 168 16.80 5.34 5.58
N THR A 169 16.94 5.57 6.88
CA THR A 169 16.46 6.74 7.63
C THR A 169 17.58 7.29 8.53
N ASP A 170 18.72 7.61 7.92
CA ASP A 170 19.96 8.06 8.57
C ASP A 170 20.01 9.58 8.85
N GLY A 171 19.08 10.35 8.27
CA GLY A 171 19.08 11.80 8.32
C GLY A 171 20.05 12.46 7.32
N MET A 172 20.51 11.72 6.32
CA MET A 172 21.50 12.19 5.33
C MET A 172 20.86 12.29 3.93
N MET A 173 21.10 13.39 3.23
CA MET A 173 20.57 13.58 1.87
C MET A 173 21.44 12.87 0.82
N GLY A 174 21.60 11.54 0.96
CA GLY A 174 22.30 10.69 0.00
C GLY A 174 21.54 10.50 -1.32
N ARG A 175 22.18 9.79 -2.26
CA ARG A 175 21.68 9.55 -3.63
C ARG A 175 20.24 8.99 -3.66
N ASN A 176 19.94 8.03 -2.80
CA ASN A 176 18.62 7.39 -2.75
C ASN A 176 17.54 8.35 -2.22
N THR A 177 17.82 9.11 -1.15
CA THR A 177 16.94 10.18 -0.63
C THR A 177 16.56 11.17 -1.74
N ARG A 178 17.54 11.67 -2.51
CA ARG A 178 17.33 12.63 -3.62
C ARG A 178 16.49 12.02 -4.75
N VAL A 179 16.77 10.77 -5.12
CA VAL A 179 15.99 10.04 -6.14
C VAL A 179 14.55 9.79 -5.67
N ALA A 180 14.32 9.50 -4.38
CA ALA A 180 12.99 9.36 -3.80
C ALA A 180 12.21 10.68 -3.83
N MET A 181 12.85 11.79 -3.45
CA MET A 181 12.26 13.14 -3.53
C MET A 181 11.85 13.52 -4.96
N LEU A 182 12.71 13.26 -5.96
CA LEU A 182 12.38 13.52 -7.38
C LEU A 182 11.24 12.62 -7.89
N LYS A 183 11.26 11.32 -7.55
CA LYS A 183 10.15 10.40 -7.84
C LYS A 183 8.85 10.88 -7.18
N TYR A 184 8.91 11.40 -5.95
CA TYR A 184 7.77 11.95 -5.23
C TYR A 184 7.21 13.21 -5.91
N ARG A 185 8.06 14.21 -6.19
CA ARG A 185 7.66 15.43 -6.91
C ARG A 185 6.98 15.08 -8.23
N LYS A 186 7.59 14.22 -9.05
CA LYS A 186 7.07 13.77 -10.34
C LYS A 186 5.73 13.02 -10.23
N LYS A 187 5.57 12.10 -9.27
CA LYS A 187 4.32 11.35 -9.05
C LYS A 187 3.17 12.24 -8.57
N ASN A 188 3.46 13.25 -7.75
CA ASN A 188 2.47 14.16 -7.18
C ASN A 188 2.33 15.48 -7.96
N ARG A 189 2.97 15.62 -9.12
CA ARG A 189 2.96 16.81 -10.00
C ARG A 189 3.43 18.11 -9.32
N LEU A 190 4.32 18.02 -8.34
CA LEU A 190 4.98 19.18 -7.74
C LEU A 190 6.03 19.75 -8.70
N ASN A 191 6.45 21.00 -8.46
CA ASN A 191 7.57 21.59 -9.18
C ASN A 191 8.82 20.67 -9.09
N GLN A 192 9.47 20.46 -10.24
CA GLN A 192 10.69 19.65 -10.39
C GLN A 192 11.87 20.62 -10.59
N PRO A 193 12.59 20.98 -9.52
CA PRO A 193 13.74 21.88 -9.61
C PRO A 193 14.94 21.18 -10.27
N ASP A 194 15.81 21.97 -10.90
CA ASP A 194 17.02 21.51 -11.59
C ASP A 194 18.04 20.81 -10.65
N TYR A 195 17.91 21.04 -9.34
CA TYR A 195 18.65 20.34 -8.29
C TYR A 195 17.69 19.82 -7.20
N PRO A 196 17.82 18.55 -6.76
CA PRO A 196 16.96 17.93 -5.75
C PRO A 196 17.25 18.47 -4.34
N HIS A 197 16.68 19.64 -4.06
CA HIS A 197 16.65 20.26 -2.75
C HIS A 197 15.32 19.99 -2.02
N LEU A 198 15.32 20.27 -0.72
CA LEU A 198 14.15 20.26 0.13
C LEU A 198 13.51 21.65 0.17
N ASP A 199 12.19 21.71 0.07
CA ASP A 199 11.41 22.94 0.22
C ASP A 199 10.15 22.70 1.07
N ALA A 200 9.49 23.79 1.48
CA ALA A 200 8.28 23.75 2.30
C ALA A 200 7.11 23.01 1.63
N LEU A 201 7.00 23.11 0.30
CA LEU A 201 5.95 22.48 -0.51
C LEU A 201 6.09 20.95 -0.51
N LEU A 202 7.31 20.46 -0.69
CA LEU A 202 7.66 19.05 -0.66
C LEU A 202 7.42 18.47 0.74
N LEU A 203 7.86 19.15 1.79
CA LEU A 203 7.61 18.77 3.18
C LEU A 203 6.12 18.62 3.48
N ASN A 204 5.36 19.70 3.29
CA ASN A 204 3.92 19.71 3.60
C ASN A 204 3.15 18.69 2.75
N SER A 205 3.56 18.49 1.49
CA SER A 205 2.97 17.46 0.62
C SER A 205 3.25 16.05 1.14
N ILE A 206 4.50 15.70 1.47
CA ILE A 206 4.89 14.37 1.99
C ILE A 206 4.17 14.10 3.31
N ASP A 207 4.17 15.06 4.23
CA ASP A 207 3.53 14.94 5.54
C ASP A 207 2.01 14.77 5.42
N THR A 208 1.35 15.60 4.61
CA THR A 208 -0.08 15.48 4.32
C THR A 208 -0.41 14.15 3.64
N ALA A 209 0.40 13.68 2.69
CA ALA A 209 0.21 12.38 2.05
C ALA A 209 0.40 11.21 3.05
N TYR A 210 1.35 11.32 3.97
CA TYR A 210 1.59 10.34 5.02
C TYR A 210 0.43 10.28 6.02
N ARG A 211 0.00 11.40 6.60
CA ARG A 211 -1.16 11.47 7.51
C ARG A 211 -2.43 10.90 6.87
N ASN A 212 -2.68 11.24 5.60
CA ASN A 212 -3.80 10.69 4.82
C ASN A 212 -3.70 9.18 4.53
N ASN A 213 -2.50 8.60 4.55
CA ASN A 213 -2.30 7.16 4.39
C ASN A 213 -2.55 6.42 5.72
N GLU A 214 -2.03 6.94 6.83
CA GLU A 214 -2.24 6.33 8.16
C GLU A 214 -3.70 6.37 8.61
N GLU A 215 -4.44 7.48 8.38
CA GLU A 215 -5.87 7.52 8.71
C GLU A 215 -6.68 6.53 7.84
N LYS A 216 -6.32 6.36 6.56
CA LYS A 216 -6.95 5.33 5.69
C LYS A 216 -6.67 3.91 6.20
N LYS A 217 -5.46 3.62 6.68
CA LYS A 217 -5.13 2.32 7.32
C LYS A 217 -5.94 2.11 8.60
N LYS A 218 -6.02 3.12 9.47
CA LYS A 218 -6.78 3.11 10.72
C LYS A 218 -8.28 2.84 10.48
N ILE A 219 -8.88 3.54 9.51
CA ILE A 219 -10.27 3.29 9.07
C ILE A 219 -10.44 1.87 8.52
N ALA A 220 -9.51 1.38 7.70
CA ALA A 220 -9.56 0.02 7.16
C ALA A 220 -9.46 -1.05 8.26
N ILE A 221 -8.58 -0.87 9.25
CA ILE A 221 -8.44 -1.76 10.42
C ILE A 221 -9.70 -1.74 11.27
N ALA A 222 -10.27 -0.56 11.55
CA ALA A 222 -11.51 -0.42 12.30
C ALA A 222 -12.68 -1.13 11.61
N LYS A 223 -12.83 -0.95 10.29
CA LYS A 223 -13.82 -1.67 9.48
C LYS A 223 -13.59 -3.18 9.48
N GLN A 224 -12.34 -3.63 9.31
CA GLN A 224 -12.00 -5.06 9.33
C GLN A 224 -12.34 -5.72 10.68
N LYS A 225 -12.10 -5.00 11.79
CA LYS A 225 -12.49 -5.40 13.15
C LYS A 225 -14.02 -5.49 13.28
N GLN A 226 -14.74 -4.42 12.92
CA GLN A 226 -16.21 -4.38 12.97
C GLN A 226 -16.84 -5.53 12.17
N GLU A 227 -16.40 -5.76 10.93
CA GLU A 227 -16.87 -6.90 10.13
C GLU A 227 -16.50 -8.26 10.76
N ALA A 228 -15.35 -8.37 11.45
CA ALA A 228 -14.95 -9.60 12.12
C ALA A 228 -15.81 -9.91 13.35
N GLU A 229 -16.20 -8.88 14.11
CA GLU A 229 -17.13 -8.96 15.23
C GLU A 229 -18.54 -9.30 14.74
N GLU A 230 -19.04 -8.61 13.71
CA GLU A 230 -20.33 -8.92 13.07
C GLU A 230 -20.39 -10.37 12.55
N ARG A 231 -19.32 -10.86 11.89
CA ARG A 231 -19.19 -12.25 11.45
C ARG A 231 -19.23 -13.25 12.63
N GLN A 232 -18.69 -12.89 13.80
CA GLN A 232 -18.76 -13.72 15.02
C GLN A 232 -20.16 -13.69 15.64
N VAL A 233 -20.82 -12.53 15.69
CA VAL A 233 -22.20 -12.41 16.16
C VAL A 233 -23.15 -13.21 15.27
N ARG A 234 -23.08 -13.09 13.93
CA ARG A 234 -23.89 -13.92 13.00
C ARG A 234 -23.66 -15.43 13.22
N PHE A 235 -22.42 -15.84 13.50
CA PHE A 235 -22.08 -17.23 13.79
C PHE A 235 -22.72 -17.71 15.12
N ALA A 236 -22.64 -16.91 16.17
CA ALA A 236 -23.30 -17.18 17.45
C ALA A 236 -24.82 -17.24 17.30
N GLN A 237 -25.44 -16.25 16.64
CA GLN A 237 -26.88 -16.19 16.37
C GLN A 237 -27.37 -17.45 15.63
N ALA A 238 -26.72 -17.83 14.52
CA ALA A 238 -27.10 -18.99 13.73
C ALA A 238 -26.99 -20.30 14.53
N GLY A 239 -25.85 -20.55 15.19
CA GLY A 239 -25.64 -21.79 15.93
C GLY A 239 -26.48 -21.92 17.20
N LEU A 240 -26.74 -20.81 17.90
CA LEU A 240 -27.66 -20.80 19.04
C LEU A 240 -29.12 -21.02 18.60
N ARG A 241 -29.54 -20.50 17.43
CA ARG A 241 -30.84 -20.82 16.82
C ARG A 241 -30.97 -22.33 16.60
N THR A 242 -29.93 -22.97 16.06
CA THR A 242 -29.86 -24.42 15.86
C THR A 242 -29.94 -25.24 17.16
N LEU A 243 -29.49 -24.67 18.29
CA LEU A 243 -29.67 -25.23 19.64
C LEU A 243 -31.03 -24.89 20.29
N GLY A 244 -31.95 -24.25 19.57
CA GLY A 244 -33.31 -23.91 20.02
C GLY A 244 -33.48 -22.55 20.69
N HIS A 245 -32.48 -21.66 20.65
CA HIS A 245 -32.60 -20.33 21.25
C HIS A 245 -33.40 -19.38 20.35
N ARG A 246 -34.41 -18.71 20.93
CA ARG A 246 -35.23 -17.67 20.26
C ARG A 246 -34.48 -16.35 20.14
N ILE A 247 -33.59 -16.24 19.14
CA ILE A 247 -32.80 -15.03 18.90
C ILE A 247 -33.47 -14.07 17.92
N GLY A 248 -34.09 -14.59 16.85
CA GLY A 248 -34.72 -13.78 15.80
C GLY A 248 -34.04 -13.99 14.45
N LYS A 249 -33.82 -12.91 13.70
CA LYS A 249 -33.05 -12.92 12.47
C LYS A 249 -31.55 -13.12 12.79
N VAL A 250 -30.81 -13.73 11.87
CA VAL A 250 -29.34 -13.70 11.89
C VAL A 250 -28.91 -12.42 11.17
N ASP A 251 -28.77 -11.34 11.92
CA ASP A 251 -28.54 -9.98 11.43
C ASP A 251 -27.17 -9.41 11.80
N GLY A 252 -26.42 -10.07 12.69
CA GLY A 252 -25.11 -9.61 13.16
C GLY A 252 -25.15 -8.61 14.31
N VAL A 253 -26.35 -8.24 14.79
CA VAL A 253 -26.53 -7.24 15.85
C VAL A 253 -26.47 -7.89 17.23
N HIS A 254 -25.60 -7.37 18.10
CA HIS A 254 -25.47 -7.85 19.48
C HIS A 254 -26.57 -7.31 20.42
N GLY A 255 -27.82 -7.41 20.00
CA GLY A 255 -28.98 -7.00 20.80
C GLY A 255 -29.25 -7.94 21.98
N GLY A 256 -30.07 -7.49 22.94
CA GLY A 256 -30.32 -8.20 24.20
C GLY A 256 -30.84 -9.64 24.07
N LYS A 257 -31.51 -10.01 22.96
CA LYS A 257 -31.89 -11.41 22.67
C LYS A 257 -30.67 -12.29 22.38
N THR A 258 -29.70 -11.76 21.62
CA THR A 258 -28.41 -12.41 21.33
C THR A 258 -27.60 -12.57 22.62
N ALA A 259 -27.38 -11.49 23.36
CA ALA A 259 -26.62 -11.51 24.61
C ALA A 259 -27.22 -12.47 25.65
N ASN A 260 -28.55 -12.46 25.85
CA ASN A 260 -29.21 -13.40 26.77
C ASN A 260 -29.13 -14.86 26.32
N ALA A 261 -29.05 -15.13 25.01
CA ALA A 261 -28.80 -16.48 24.50
C ALA A 261 -27.35 -16.92 24.73
N ILE A 262 -26.38 -16.00 24.58
CA ILE A 262 -24.96 -16.23 24.87
C ILE A 262 -24.75 -16.48 26.37
N LYS A 263 -25.32 -15.66 27.27
CA LYS A 263 -25.27 -15.90 28.73
C LYS A 263 -25.81 -17.27 29.12
N LYS A 264 -26.91 -17.72 28.49
CA LYS A 264 -27.46 -19.07 28.69
C LYS A 264 -26.53 -20.16 28.15
N PHE A 265 -25.86 -19.95 27.02
CA PHE A 265 -24.85 -20.87 26.49
C PHE A 265 -23.61 -20.96 27.42
N GLN A 266 -23.07 -19.81 27.84
CA GLN A 266 -21.93 -19.73 28.75
C GLN A 266 -22.20 -20.45 30.06
N LYS A 267 -23.33 -20.15 30.72
CA LYS A 267 -23.76 -20.84 31.95
C LYS A 267 -23.93 -22.35 31.74
N ARG A 268 -24.48 -22.80 30.59
CA ARG A 268 -24.65 -24.22 30.27
C ARG A 268 -23.33 -24.97 30.04
N TYR A 269 -22.28 -24.27 29.61
CA TYR A 269 -20.97 -24.84 29.31
C TYR A 269 -19.86 -24.42 30.29
N GLN A 270 -20.23 -23.91 31.46
CA GLN A 270 -19.33 -23.52 32.56
C GLN A 270 -18.25 -22.51 32.12
N LEU A 271 -18.65 -21.55 31.28
CA LEU A 271 -17.82 -20.43 30.83
C LEU A 271 -18.16 -19.16 31.62
N PRO A 272 -17.24 -18.17 31.70
CA PRO A 272 -17.55 -16.85 32.23
C PRO A 272 -18.79 -16.25 31.54
N VAL A 273 -19.74 -15.74 32.32
CA VAL A 273 -21.07 -15.33 31.83
C VAL A 273 -21.07 -13.84 31.45
N THR A 274 -20.18 -13.46 30.54
CA THR A 274 -20.08 -12.07 30.02
C THR A 274 -21.33 -11.67 29.26
N GLY A 275 -21.85 -12.59 28.43
CA GLY A 275 -22.85 -12.34 27.40
C GLY A 275 -22.27 -12.03 26.03
N ASP A 276 -20.95 -11.90 25.90
CA ASP A 276 -20.26 -11.59 24.65
C ASP A 276 -19.64 -12.83 24.01
N VAL A 277 -19.33 -12.75 22.71
CA VAL A 277 -18.72 -13.83 21.94
C VAL A 277 -17.19 -13.83 22.13
N ASP A 278 -16.74 -13.99 23.38
CA ASP A 278 -15.31 -14.04 23.72
C ASP A 278 -14.59 -15.24 23.08
N SER A 279 -13.25 -15.25 23.11
CA SER A 279 -12.44 -16.29 22.44
C SER A 279 -12.68 -17.71 22.96
N LYS A 280 -12.93 -17.89 24.26
CA LYS A 280 -13.25 -19.20 24.89
C LYS A 280 -14.67 -19.63 24.52
N THR A 281 -15.62 -18.69 24.57
CA THR A 281 -17.01 -18.87 24.14
C THR A 281 -17.10 -19.26 22.67
N LEU A 282 -16.42 -18.54 21.77
CA LEU A 282 -16.37 -18.83 20.35
C LEU A 282 -15.72 -20.19 20.04
N ALA A 283 -14.65 -20.55 20.75
CA ALA A 283 -14.02 -21.87 20.62
C ALA A 283 -14.99 -23.00 21.02
N LYS A 284 -15.69 -22.86 22.16
CA LYS A 284 -16.69 -23.84 22.62
C LYS A 284 -17.87 -23.92 21.63
N MET A 285 -18.37 -22.77 21.18
CA MET A 285 -19.43 -22.68 20.16
C MET A 285 -19.06 -23.42 18.88
N ARG A 286 -17.83 -23.26 18.35
CA ARG A 286 -17.37 -23.97 17.15
C ARG A 286 -17.48 -25.50 17.28
N VAL A 287 -17.10 -26.08 18.42
CA VAL A 287 -17.20 -27.52 18.67
C VAL A 287 -18.67 -27.97 18.81
N ILE A 288 -19.46 -27.26 19.61
CA ILE A 288 -20.87 -27.61 19.87
C ILE A 288 -21.73 -27.47 18.61
N PHE A 289 -21.60 -26.36 17.87
CA PHE A 289 -22.34 -26.13 16.64
C PHE A 289 -21.93 -27.11 15.53
N LEU A 290 -20.64 -27.50 15.45
CA LEU A 290 -20.20 -28.53 14.51
C LEU A 290 -20.80 -29.90 14.85
N LYS A 291 -20.83 -30.28 16.14
CA LYS A 291 -21.46 -31.52 16.60
C LYS A 291 -22.95 -31.58 16.27
N GLU A 292 -23.67 -30.47 16.47
CA GLU A 292 -25.08 -30.39 16.11
C GLU A 292 -25.29 -30.37 14.58
N THR A 293 -24.43 -29.67 13.83
CA THR A 293 -24.44 -29.68 12.36
C THR A 293 -24.20 -31.09 11.81
N GLN A 294 -23.30 -31.87 12.40
CA GLN A 294 -23.09 -33.29 12.06
C GLN A 294 -24.35 -34.13 12.32
N ARG A 295 -25.05 -33.90 13.44
CA ARG A 295 -26.32 -34.56 13.77
C ARG A 295 -27.39 -34.27 12.71
N LYS A 296 -27.58 -32.99 12.36
CA LYS A 296 -28.55 -32.57 11.33
C LYS A 296 -28.17 -33.06 9.93
N LEU A 297 -26.90 -33.02 9.53
CA LEU A 297 -26.42 -33.56 8.25
C LEU A 297 -26.66 -35.08 8.10
N ASN A 298 -26.35 -35.88 9.13
CA ASN A 298 -26.68 -37.31 9.12
C ASN A 298 -28.20 -37.53 8.95
N TYR A 299 -29.04 -36.79 9.68
CA TYR A 299 -30.50 -36.88 9.57
C TYR A 299 -31.02 -36.48 8.18
N LEU A 300 -30.40 -35.48 7.54
CA LEU A 300 -30.69 -35.08 6.16
C LEU A 300 -30.29 -36.16 5.14
N GLY A 301 -29.27 -36.97 5.44
CA GLY A 301 -28.80 -38.10 4.62
C GLY A 301 -27.32 -38.02 4.24
N TYR A 302 -26.61 -36.99 4.70
CA TYR A 302 -25.20 -36.77 4.41
C TYR A 302 -24.34 -37.51 5.45
N LYS A 303 -23.76 -38.65 5.06
CA LYS A 303 -22.88 -39.46 5.91
C LYS A 303 -21.68 -38.64 6.42
N VAL A 304 -21.69 -38.24 7.69
CA VAL A 304 -20.54 -37.58 8.36
C VAL A 304 -19.77 -38.50 9.32
N GLY A 305 -20.42 -39.51 9.90
CA GLY A 305 -19.86 -40.35 10.97
C GLY A 305 -20.62 -40.17 12.29
N LYS A 306 -20.00 -40.50 13.43
CA LYS A 306 -20.55 -40.16 14.76
C LYS A 306 -20.47 -38.63 14.94
N PRO A 307 -21.51 -37.94 15.44
CA PRO A 307 -21.42 -36.52 15.77
C PRO A 307 -20.48 -36.30 16.97
N ASP A 308 -19.25 -35.88 16.69
CA ASP A 308 -18.14 -35.77 17.63
C ASP A 308 -17.73 -34.30 17.91
N GLY A 309 -18.11 -33.37 17.03
CA GLY A 309 -17.64 -31.98 17.06
C GLY A 309 -16.27 -31.78 16.37
N GLN A 310 -15.77 -32.79 15.64
CA GLN A 310 -14.49 -32.76 14.95
C GLN A 310 -14.66 -32.72 13.42
N LYS A 311 -13.78 -31.97 12.76
CA LYS A 311 -13.90 -31.66 11.33
C LYS A 311 -13.13 -32.67 10.44
N GLY A 312 -13.36 -33.96 10.66
CA GLY A 312 -12.73 -35.03 9.85
C GLY A 312 -13.16 -35.04 8.37
N LYS A 313 -12.45 -35.82 7.54
CA LYS A 313 -12.66 -35.92 6.07
C LYS A 313 -14.13 -36.16 5.68
N LYS A 314 -14.82 -37.08 6.35
CA LYS A 314 -16.24 -37.39 6.13
C LYS A 314 -17.15 -36.16 6.37
N THR A 315 -16.89 -35.39 7.44
CA THR A 315 -17.56 -34.11 7.74
C THR A 315 -17.29 -33.06 6.66
N ILE A 316 -16.04 -32.93 6.21
CA ILE A 316 -15.63 -31.99 5.15
C ILE A 316 -16.36 -32.30 3.82
N ASP A 317 -16.36 -33.56 3.41
CA ASP A 317 -16.93 -33.96 2.12
C ASP A 317 -18.47 -33.89 2.13
N ALA A 318 -19.10 -34.14 3.29
CA ALA A 318 -20.53 -33.90 3.49
C ALA A 318 -20.88 -32.41 3.36
N ILE A 319 -20.12 -31.52 4.01
CA ILE A 319 -20.31 -30.07 3.92
C ILE A 319 -20.12 -29.60 2.47
N LYS A 320 -19.07 -30.06 1.77
CA LYS A 320 -18.86 -29.73 0.34
C LYS A 320 -20.03 -30.17 -0.53
N ARG A 321 -20.54 -31.41 -0.36
CA ARG A 321 -21.71 -31.92 -1.09
C ARG A 321 -22.99 -31.11 -0.78
N TYR A 322 -23.20 -30.76 0.49
CA TYR A 322 -24.33 -29.93 0.93
C TYR A 322 -24.29 -28.55 0.28
N ARG A 323 -23.16 -27.82 0.42
CA ARG A 323 -22.95 -26.48 -0.15
C ARG A 323 -23.15 -26.49 -1.67
N LYS A 324 -22.59 -27.47 -2.39
CA LYS A 324 -22.78 -27.63 -3.84
C LYS A 324 -24.25 -27.86 -4.23
N LYS A 325 -25.00 -28.69 -3.49
CA LYS A 325 -26.43 -28.95 -3.78
C LYS A 325 -27.28 -27.69 -3.60
N ASN A 326 -27.09 -26.98 -2.48
CA ASN A 326 -27.92 -25.84 -2.09
C ASN A 326 -27.33 -24.49 -2.56
N LYS A 327 -26.44 -24.50 -3.57
CA LYS A 327 -25.79 -23.33 -4.20
C LYS A 327 -25.08 -22.37 -3.23
N LEU A 328 -24.69 -22.83 -2.05
CA LEU A 328 -23.93 -22.03 -1.09
C LEU A 328 -22.48 -21.86 -1.56
N GLY A 329 -21.88 -20.71 -1.30
CA GLY A 329 -20.49 -20.39 -1.67
C GLY A 329 -19.49 -21.45 -1.20
N GLY A 330 -18.35 -21.57 -1.90
CA GLY A 330 -17.42 -22.69 -1.75
C GLY A 330 -16.77 -22.88 -0.37
N GLY A 331 -15.98 -23.96 -0.25
CA GLY A 331 -15.18 -24.26 0.95
C GLY A 331 -15.79 -25.32 1.88
N SER A 332 -15.28 -25.37 3.12
CA SER A 332 -15.66 -26.34 4.16
C SER A 332 -15.83 -25.72 5.54
N SER A 333 -15.79 -24.39 5.65
CA SER A 333 -16.00 -23.65 6.90
C SER A 333 -17.46 -23.80 7.38
N LEU A 334 -17.62 -23.76 8.70
CA LEU A 334 -18.93 -23.66 9.34
C LEU A 334 -19.35 -22.18 9.34
N SER A 335 -19.90 -21.69 8.23
CA SER A 335 -20.39 -20.32 8.09
C SER A 335 -21.82 -20.16 8.63
N PRO A 336 -22.28 -18.95 9.01
CA PRO A 336 -23.63 -18.72 9.53
C PRO A 336 -24.72 -19.22 8.58
N ASP A 337 -24.59 -18.90 7.30
CA ASP A 337 -25.45 -19.33 6.18
C ASP A 337 -25.45 -20.85 5.95
N LEU A 338 -24.34 -21.55 6.22
CA LEU A 338 -24.31 -23.01 6.20
C LEU A 338 -25.09 -23.60 7.37
N ILE A 339 -24.91 -23.06 8.57
CA ILE A 339 -25.67 -23.46 9.76
C ILE A 339 -27.16 -23.25 9.49
N ALA A 340 -27.55 -22.03 9.15
CA ALA A 340 -28.95 -21.66 8.90
C ALA A 340 -29.60 -22.51 7.80
N SER A 341 -28.91 -22.73 6.67
CA SER A 341 -29.45 -23.58 5.61
C SER A 341 -29.68 -25.03 6.08
N ILE A 342 -28.74 -25.63 6.83
CA ILE A 342 -28.87 -27.01 7.35
C ILE A 342 -29.98 -27.10 8.41
N ASP A 343 -30.15 -26.04 9.19
CA ASP A 343 -31.19 -25.87 10.20
C ASP A 343 -32.59 -25.83 9.55
N ASP A 344 -32.75 -24.99 8.50
CA ASP A 344 -34.00 -24.86 7.73
C ASP A 344 -34.36 -26.16 6.96
N ASP A 345 -33.38 -26.79 6.27
CA ASP A 345 -33.55 -28.09 5.59
C ASP A 345 -33.96 -29.20 6.58
N PHE A 346 -33.39 -29.19 7.80
CA PHE A 346 -33.66 -30.17 8.84
C PHE A 346 -35.07 -30.01 9.39
N ASP A 347 -35.47 -28.79 9.76
CA ASP A 347 -36.80 -28.52 10.30
C ASP A 347 -37.89 -28.84 9.25
N ALA A 348 -37.70 -28.43 7.99
CA ALA A 348 -38.61 -28.80 6.89
C ALA A 348 -38.76 -30.33 6.71
N LYS A 349 -37.67 -31.10 6.90
CA LYS A 349 -37.70 -32.57 6.87
C LYS A 349 -38.41 -33.18 8.07
N VAL A 350 -38.19 -32.64 9.28
CA VAL A 350 -38.89 -33.04 10.51
C VAL A 350 -40.40 -32.79 10.37
N ASP A 351 -40.78 -31.61 9.89
CA ASP A 351 -42.18 -31.20 9.71
C ASP A 351 -42.90 -32.08 8.69
N THR A 352 -42.24 -32.36 7.57
CA THR A 352 -42.73 -33.30 6.54
C THR A 352 -42.96 -34.71 7.13
N LEU A 353 -42.10 -35.17 8.03
CA LEU A 353 -42.24 -36.47 8.70
C LEU A 353 -43.31 -36.46 9.79
N ALA A 354 -43.49 -35.35 10.51
CA ALA A 354 -44.59 -35.16 11.47
C ALA A 354 -45.95 -35.19 10.76
N ARG A 355 -46.12 -34.40 9.68
CA ARG A 355 -47.33 -34.40 8.84
C ARG A 355 -47.62 -35.81 8.28
N LYS A 356 -46.61 -36.55 7.81
CA LYS A 356 -46.74 -37.95 7.36
C LYS A 356 -47.16 -38.91 8.50
N LYS A 357 -46.65 -38.75 9.73
CA LYS A 357 -47.08 -39.53 10.90
C LYS A 357 -48.55 -39.25 11.26
N VAL A 358 -48.97 -37.99 11.26
CA VAL A 358 -50.39 -37.60 11.50
C VAL A 358 -51.30 -38.18 10.42
N ALA A 359 -50.92 -38.07 9.14
CA ALA A 359 -51.67 -38.67 8.03
C ALA A 359 -51.75 -40.21 8.10
N LYS A 360 -50.71 -40.90 8.60
CA LYS A 360 -50.75 -42.35 8.86
C LYS A 360 -51.70 -42.68 10.02
N LYS A 361 -51.66 -41.92 11.13
CA LYS A 361 -52.60 -42.07 12.25
C LYS A 361 -54.05 -41.82 11.83
N SER A 362 -54.34 -40.79 11.04
CA SER A 362 -55.71 -40.48 10.58
C SER A 362 -56.24 -41.51 9.57
N LYS A 363 -55.40 -41.99 8.64
CA LYS A 363 -55.75 -43.14 7.77
C LYS A 363 -56.03 -44.41 8.58
N LEU A 364 -55.26 -44.68 9.64
CA LEU A 364 -55.47 -45.83 10.53
C LEU A 364 -56.76 -45.69 11.39
N LYS A 365 -57.09 -44.48 11.86
CA LYS A 365 -58.36 -44.20 12.56
C LYS A 365 -59.55 -44.39 11.60
N LYS A 366 -59.46 -43.88 10.36
CA LYS A 366 -60.47 -44.10 9.32
C LYS A 366 -60.61 -45.57 8.89
N SER A 367 -59.53 -46.36 8.83
CA SER A 367 -59.62 -47.79 8.50
C SER A 367 -60.17 -48.64 9.65
N LYS A 368 -59.85 -48.32 10.92
CA LYS A 368 -60.54 -48.91 12.08
C LYS A 368 -62.03 -48.58 12.07
N LEU A 369 -62.42 -47.33 11.78
CA LEU A 369 -63.82 -46.91 11.70
C LEU A 369 -64.59 -47.55 10.51
N LYS A 370 -63.92 -47.79 9.37
CA LYS A 370 -64.50 -48.63 8.29
C LYS A 370 -64.65 -50.09 8.73
N LYS A 371 -63.71 -50.66 9.50
CA LYS A 371 -63.83 -52.03 10.02
C LYS A 371 -64.94 -52.20 11.08
N SER A 372 -65.24 -51.20 11.91
CA SER A 372 -66.41 -51.25 12.80
C SER A 372 -67.71 -51.16 12.01
N LYS A 373 -67.84 -50.21 11.06
CA LYS A 373 -69.02 -50.14 10.19
C LYS A 373 -69.22 -51.40 9.32
N LEU A 374 -68.14 -52.07 8.87
CA LEU A 374 -68.27 -53.36 8.17
C LEU A 374 -68.70 -54.53 9.07
N LYS A 375 -68.52 -54.46 10.41
CA LYS A 375 -69.11 -55.45 11.33
C LYS A 375 -70.63 -55.27 11.49
N GLN A 376 -71.14 -54.05 11.37
CA GLN A 376 -72.59 -53.76 11.37
C GLN A 376 -73.22 -53.96 9.98
N GLY A 377 -72.47 -53.76 8.90
CA GLY A 377 -72.94 -53.86 7.50
C GLY A 377 -72.83 -55.25 6.86
N LYS A 378 -72.85 -56.35 7.62
CA LYS A 378 -72.67 -57.71 7.07
C LYS A 378 -73.98 -58.42 6.69
N LYS A 379 -74.89 -57.69 6.03
CA LYS A 379 -76.00 -58.21 5.21
C LYS A 379 -75.98 -57.50 3.84
N THR A 380 -76.54 -58.17 2.82
CA THR A 380 -76.68 -57.78 1.40
C THR A 380 -75.42 -57.78 0.50
N SER A 381 -75.69 -57.94 -0.80
CA SER A 381 -74.85 -58.19 -2.00
C SER A 381 -74.16 -56.92 -2.56
N GLY A 382 -73.37 -56.93 -3.65
CA GLY A 382 -72.82 -57.98 -4.55
C GLY A 382 -72.60 -57.47 -6.00
N LYS A 383 -72.14 -58.36 -6.92
CA LYS A 383 -71.92 -58.16 -8.39
C LYS A 383 -70.65 -57.38 -8.86
N LYS A 384 -70.40 -57.37 -10.18
CA LYS A 384 -69.09 -57.25 -10.90
C LYS A 384 -69.09 -56.19 -12.05
N ARG A 385 -67.92 -56.04 -12.73
CA ARG A 385 -67.61 -55.42 -14.07
C ARG A 385 -67.20 -53.93 -14.04
N SER A 386 -66.38 -53.40 -14.98
CA SER A 386 -65.45 -53.97 -16.00
C SER A 386 -64.43 -52.90 -16.50
N ARG A 387 -63.54 -53.25 -17.46
CA ARG A 387 -62.41 -52.44 -17.97
C ARG A 387 -62.34 -52.51 -19.52
N PRO A 388 -61.81 -51.47 -20.21
CA PRO A 388 -61.09 -51.66 -21.47
C PRO A 388 -59.72 -50.90 -21.54
N THR A 389 -59.09 -50.88 -22.73
CA THR A 389 -57.66 -50.53 -23.00
C THR A 389 -57.52 -49.81 -24.37
N VAL A 390 -56.34 -49.84 -25.04
CA VAL A 390 -56.05 -49.50 -26.48
C VAL A 390 -55.79 -47.99 -26.78
N VAL A 391 -54.85 -47.50 -27.62
CA VAL A 391 -53.58 -47.98 -28.29
C VAL A 391 -52.70 -46.75 -28.67
N ALA A 392 -51.44 -46.93 -29.10
CA ALA A 392 -50.49 -45.85 -29.51
C ALA A 392 -50.13 -45.86 -31.02
N LYS A 393 -49.48 -44.78 -31.54
CA LYS A 393 -48.79 -44.75 -32.87
C LYS A 393 -47.67 -43.69 -32.96
N ILE A 394 -46.80 -43.79 -33.98
CA ILE A 394 -45.47 -43.13 -34.09
C ILE A 394 -45.21 -42.58 -35.52
N ARG A 395 -44.52 -41.44 -35.68
CA ARG A 395 -43.84 -40.90 -36.89
C ARG A 395 -42.90 -39.72 -36.50
N ARG A 396 -42.03 -39.15 -37.36
CA ARG A 396 -40.80 -39.66 -38.04
C ARG A 396 -39.83 -38.45 -38.24
N LYS A 397 -38.66 -38.59 -38.88
CA LYS A 397 -37.51 -37.62 -38.82
C LYS A 397 -36.94 -37.28 -40.21
N VAL A 398 -36.52 -36.03 -40.49
CA VAL A 398 -35.82 -35.58 -41.74
C VAL A 398 -34.79 -34.45 -41.45
N LYS A 399 -33.79 -34.27 -42.32
CA LYS A 399 -32.73 -33.21 -42.38
C LYS A 399 -32.25 -33.03 -43.84
N PRO A 400 -31.57 -31.92 -44.25
CA PRO A 400 -30.10 -31.86 -44.28
C PRO A 400 -29.47 -30.49 -43.87
N ALA A 401 -28.60 -29.85 -44.69
CA ALA A 401 -27.79 -28.65 -44.37
C ALA A 401 -27.10 -27.99 -45.62
N SER A 402 -26.52 -26.77 -45.48
CA SER A 402 -25.57 -26.13 -46.42
C SER A 402 -24.57 -25.15 -45.70
N SER A 403 -23.74 -24.35 -46.40
CA SER A 403 -22.41 -23.88 -45.90
C SER A 403 -21.85 -22.53 -46.45
N GLY A 404 -20.75 -21.99 -45.87
CA GLY A 404 -19.81 -21.08 -46.60
C GLY A 404 -18.89 -20.07 -45.84
N LYS A 405 -17.54 -20.18 -46.05
CA LYS A 405 -16.47 -19.12 -46.18
C LYS A 405 -16.21 -18.06 -45.06
N LYS A 406 -15.08 -17.30 -44.97
CA LYS A 406 -13.60 -17.48 -45.16
C LYS A 406 -12.83 -16.15 -44.83
N SER A 407 -11.55 -16.14 -44.39
CA SER A 407 -10.46 -15.12 -44.66
C SER A 407 -9.36 -15.04 -43.56
N VAL A 408 -8.22 -14.33 -43.84
CA VAL A 408 -6.89 -14.45 -43.17
C VAL A 408 -6.04 -13.14 -43.26
N SER A 409 -5.07 -12.93 -42.36
CA SER A 409 -3.98 -11.92 -42.47
C SER A 409 -2.68 -12.34 -41.73
N SER A 410 -1.57 -11.57 -41.80
CA SER A 410 -0.22 -11.91 -41.25
C SER A 410 0.68 -10.69 -40.89
N VAL A 411 1.87 -10.91 -40.30
CA VAL A 411 2.83 -9.86 -39.85
C VAL A 411 4.32 -10.30 -40.02
N PRO A 412 5.24 -9.44 -40.53
CA PRO A 412 6.69 -9.73 -40.68
C PRO A 412 7.62 -8.93 -39.73
N ALA A 413 8.96 -9.11 -39.86
CA ALA A 413 10.02 -8.51 -39.02
C ALA A 413 11.27 -8.07 -39.83
N THR A 414 12.20 -7.29 -39.23
CA THR A 414 13.61 -6.94 -39.65
C THR A 414 14.09 -5.76 -38.75
N SER A 415 15.32 -5.18 -38.79
CA SER A 415 16.71 -5.66 -38.89
C SER A 415 17.65 -4.51 -38.41
N LYS A 416 18.99 -4.69 -38.34
CA LYS A 416 19.98 -3.64 -37.98
C LYS A 416 21.08 -3.47 -39.05
N ARG A 417 21.53 -2.23 -39.29
CA ARG A 417 22.87 -1.91 -39.81
C ARG A 417 23.34 -0.53 -39.32
N THR A 418 24.61 -0.20 -39.50
CA THR A 418 25.29 0.93 -38.86
C THR A 418 26.22 1.66 -39.85
N THR A 419 26.28 2.99 -39.77
CA THR A 419 27.30 3.85 -40.40
C THR A 419 27.72 4.95 -39.43
N ALA A 420 28.88 5.58 -39.67
CA ALA A 420 29.46 6.61 -38.80
C ALA A 420 29.55 7.96 -39.52
N ILE A 421 29.41 9.07 -38.78
CA ILE A 421 29.43 10.44 -39.31
C ILE A 421 30.23 11.36 -38.37
N HIS A 422 31.00 12.29 -38.94
CA HIS A 422 31.80 13.27 -38.22
C HIS A 422 30.95 14.35 -37.51
N GLY A 423 31.43 14.87 -36.39
CA GLY A 423 30.84 16.05 -35.72
C GLY A 423 30.95 16.04 -34.19
N ASN A 424 31.00 17.23 -33.60
CA ASN A 424 30.96 17.43 -32.14
C ASN A 424 29.54 17.38 -31.56
N HIS A 425 28.52 17.35 -32.42
CA HIS A 425 27.13 17.05 -32.04
C HIS A 425 26.58 15.93 -32.91
N ILE A 426 25.74 15.09 -32.33
CA ILE A 426 24.87 14.17 -33.07
C ILE A 426 23.42 14.42 -32.68
N LYS A 427 22.51 14.19 -33.63
CA LYS A 427 21.07 14.25 -33.43
C LYS A 427 20.41 13.00 -34.03
N GLY A 428 19.27 12.60 -33.47
CA GLY A 428 18.45 11.51 -34.00
C GLY A 428 17.89 10.62 -32.90
N ARG A 429 17.33 9.48 -33.31
CA ARG A 429 16.71 8.52 -32.41
C ARG A 429 17.77 7.76 -31.60
N MET A 430 17.56 7.62 -30.29
CA MET A 430 18.40 6.79 -29.43
C MET A 430 17.91 5.34 -29.40
N SER A 431 18.86 4.41 -29.48
CA SER A 431 18.63 2.97 -29.40
C SER A 431 19.47 2.35 -28.28
N PHE A 432 18.90 1.40 -27.54
CA PHE A 432 19.58 0.73 -26.43
C PHE A 432 20.16 -0.61 -26.87
N ASN A 433 21.41 -0.88 -26.52
CA ASN A 433 22.04 -2.17 -26.71
C ASN A 433 21.77 -3.04 -25.48
N ARG A 434 21.46 -4.33 -25.69
CA ARG A 434 21.12 -5.27 -24.62
C ARG A 434 21.97 -6.54 -24.70
N ARG A 435 22.35 -7.08 -23.55
CA ARG A 435 22.99 -8.41 -23.39
C ARG A 435 22.37 -9.08 -22.17
N GLY A 436 21.86 -10.31 -22.32
CA GLY A 436 21.14 -11.00 -21.23
C GLY A 436 19.93 -10.22 -20.68
N GLY A 437 19.20 -9.51 -21.55
CA GLY A 437 18.05 -8.68 -21.17
C GLY A 437 18.39 -7.30 -20.56
N ARG A 438 19.55 -7.16 -19.90
CA ARG A 438 20.05 -5.88 -19.35
C ARG A 438 20.49 -4.93 -20.47
N VAL A 439 20.33 -3.63 -20.25
CA VAL A 439 20.93 -2.58 -21.10
C VAL A 439 22.43 -2.51 -20.80
N VAL A 440 23.24 -2.36 -21.84
CA VAL A 440 24.72 -2.31 -21.76
C VAL A 440 25.28 -1.11 -22.54
N GLY A 441 24.58 0.03 -22.40
CA GLY A 441 24.83 1.26 -23.17
C GLY A 441 23.85 1.48 -24.32
N CYS A 442 23.99 2.62 -25.00
CA CYS A 442 23.08 3.09 -26.04
C CYS A 442 23.84 3.76 -27.20
N SER A 443 23.12 4.10 -28.27
CA SER A 443 23.66 4.85 -29.39
C SER A 443 22.61 5.75 -30.03
N ILE A 444 23.06 6.91 -30.52
CA ILE A 444 22.27 7.85 -31.33
C ILE A 444 22.91 7.87 -32.72
N SER A 445 22.12 7.65 -33.76
CA SER A 445 22.60 7.73 -35.16
C SER A 445 23.91 6.97 -35.41
N GLY A 446 24.00 5.74 -34.86
CA GLY A 446 25.18 4.86 -34.96
C GLY A 446 26.26 5.05 -33.88
N ARG A 447 26.51 6.28 -33.42
CA ARG A 447 27.58 6.59 -32.45
C ARG A 447 27.20 6.14 -31.03
N ARG A 448 28.10 5.41 -30.35
CA ARG A 448 27.90 4.91 -28.98
C ARG A 448 27.93 6.06 -27.96
N ILE A 449 27.19 5.86 -26.88
CA ILE A 449 27.11 6.72 -25.69
C ILE A 449 27.46 5.85 -24.46
N PRO A 450 28.27 6.34 -23.49
CA PRO A 450 28.58 5.61 -22.25
C PRO A 450 27.31 5.27 -21.45
N ILE A 451 27.35 4.20 -20.65
CA ILE A 451 26.13 3.65 -20.05
C ILE A 451 25.51 4.60 -19.01
N GLU A 452 26.35 5.33 -18.25
CA GLU A 452 25.93 6.30 -17.23
C GLU A 452 24.96 7.35 -17.80
N TRP A 453 25.21 7.79 -19.04
CA TRP A 453 24.37 8.76 -19.74
C TRP A 453 23.09 8.14 -20.32
N CYS A 454 23.04 6.83 -20.52
CA CYS A 454 21.90 6.12 -21.10
C CYS A 454 20.79 5.82 -20.09
N GLU A 455 21.15 5.54 -18.82
CA GLU A 455 20.20 5.06 -17.81
C GLU A 455 19.06 6.04 -17.47
N PRO A 456 19.26 7.37 -17.31
CA PRO A 456 18.19 8.31 -16.97
C PRO A 456 17.02 8.35 -17.98
N PHE A 457 17.28 7.94 -19.21
CA PHE A 457 16.32 7.97 -20.31
C PHE A 457 15.64 6.61 -20.56
N TYR A 458 16.09 5.51 -19.94
CA TYR A 458 15.55 4.18 -20.24
C TYR A 458 14.26 3.88 -19.45
N PRO A 459 13.17 3.40 -20.09
CA PRO A 459 12.98 3.19 -21.53
C PRO A 459 12.35 4.41 -22.24
N LEU A 460 12.94 4.83 -23.36
CA LEU A 460 12.35 5.86 -24.24
C LEU A 460 11.19 5.31 -25.09
N PRO A 461 10.21 6.18 -25.47
CA PRO A 461 9.16 5.83 -26.41
C PRO A 461 9.71 5.52 -27.81
N ARG A 462 8.89 4.88 -28.67
CA ARG A 462 9.33 4.47 -30.02
C ARG A 462 9.77 5.66 -30.89
N ASN A 463 9.11 6.81 -30.78
CA ASN A 463 9.35 8.02 -31.58
C ASN A 463 10.23 9.06 -30.84
N ASN A 464 11.23 8.62 -30.11
CA ASN A 464 12.12 9.53 -29.37
C ASN A 464 13.09 10.27 -30.29
N TYR A 465 13.48 11.49 -29.87
CA TYR A 465 14.49 12.31 -30.52
C TYR A 465 15.49 12.82 -29.49
N CYS A 466 16.77 12.56 -29.73
CA CYS A 466 17.87 12.95 -28.84
C CYS A 466 18.93 13.79 -29.55
N LYS A 467 19.62 14.62 -28.78
CA LYS A 467 20.82 15.38 -29.17
C LYS A 467 21.91 15.11 -28.13
N ALA A 468 23.09 14.71 -28.59
CA ALA A 468 24.28 14.62 -27.75
C ALA A 468 25.39 15.57 -28.26
N THR A 469 26.16 16.11 -27.33
CA THR A 469 27.32 16.99 -27.56
C THR A 469 28.56 16.35 -26.95
N PHE A 470 29.67 16.38 -27.68
CA PHE A 470 30.94 15.78 -27.28
C PHE A 470 32.06 16.82 -27.16
N LYS A 471 33.00 16.58 -26.23
CA LYS A 471 34.22 17.38 -26.09
C LYS A 471 35.13 17.15 -27.30
N PRO A 472 35.55 18.18 -28.05
CA PRO A 472 36.32 18.00 -29.29
C PRO A 472 37.64 17.24 -29.09
N SER A 473 38.32 17.47 -27.95
CA SER A 473 39.64 16.92 -27.66
C SER A 473 39.66 15.52 -27.04
N SER A 474 38.51 14.96 -26.63
CA SER A 474 38.47 13.64 -25.97
C SER A 474 37.29 12.75 -26.36
N GLY A 475 36.34 13.26 -27.15
CA GLY A 475 35.15 12.51 -27.55
C GLY A 475 34.16 12.19 -26.42
N ALA A 476 34.43 12.63 -25.18
CA ALA A 476 33.54 12.45 -24.02
C ALA A 476 32.23 13.23 -24.19
N VAL A 477 31.11 12.71 -23.66
CA VAL A 477 29.82 13.39 -23.66
C VAL A 477 29.85 14.56 -22.67
N ILE A 478 29.45 15.75 -23.10
CA ILE A 478 29.26 16.95 -22.25
C ILE A 478 27.78 17.14 -21.91
N ASN A 479 26.88 16.85 -22.85
CA ASN A 479 25.45 17.04 -22.69
C ASN A 479 24.70 16.02 -23.56
N LEU A 480 23.64 15.42 -23.00
CA LEU A 480 22.69 14.56 -23.68
C LEU A 480 21.27 14.96 -23.27
N TRP A 481 20.44 15.24 -24.26
CA TRP A 481 19.03 15.57 -24.10
C TRP A 481 18.17 14.70 -25.01
N CYS A 482 16.99 14.29 -24.54
CA CYS A 482 16.02 13.45 -25.26
C CYS A 482 14.59 13.90 -25.00
N LYS A 483 13.72 13.72 -25.99
CA LYS A 483 12.27 13.94 -25.95
C LYS A 483 11.52 12.74 -26.57
#